data_AF-A0A183KVZ1-F1
#
_entry.id   AF-A0A183KVZ1-F1
#
_cell.length_a   1.000
_cell.length_b   1.000
_cell.length_c   1.000
_cell.angle_alpha   90.00
_cell.angle_beta   90.00
_cell.angle_gamma   90.00
#
_symmetry.space_group_name_H-M   'P 1'
#
loop_
_entity.id
_entity.type
_entity.pdbx_description
1 polymer ?
#
loop_
_entity_poly.entity_id
_entity_poly.type
_entity_poly.pdbx_seq_one_letter_code
_entity_poly.pdbx_strand_id
1 'polypeptide(L)'
;MWEVVDMRITLGLAGVLIVLASVLASIGFWSYLNLPITLIIVEVIPFLVLAIGVDNIFILVHEFEHSHNRSINDINLLKHYIHQYNNDNKQKNHSNSSTLNLTQNEQNHYDDQDQLNNFNEPIKQLVEDRIAESMGSVGPSILLTSLSESVAFFCGALTTMPAVRVFALYAAMAIVFNFLLQIFAFVALLTLDGRRYVNVTDLIIQLSIYVCIRYLSYNKSAVQSC
;
A
#
# COMPACT_ATOMS: atom_id res chain seq x y z
N MET A 1 9.13 19.29 1.05
CA MET A 1 10.02 18.57 1.99
C MET A 1 9.28 18.20 3.27
N TRP A 2 8.49 19.11 3.88
CA TRP A 2 7.70 18.82 5.09
C TRP A 2 6.58 17.76 4.91
N GLU A 3 5.89 17.66 3.77
CA GLU A 3 4.81 16.65 3.57
C GLU A 3 5.30 15.19 3.42
N VAL A 4 6.51 14.98 2.91
CA VAL A 4 7.04 13.61 2.67
C VAL A 4 7.54 12.99 3.97
N VAL A 5 7.98 13.81 4.92
CA VAL A 5 8.43 13.39 6.25
C VAL A 5 7.24 12.88 7.06
N ASP A 6 6.09 13.55 6.98
CA ASP A 6 4.89 13.16 7.70
C ASP A 6 4.34 11.81 7.24
N MET A 7 4.35 11.50 5.93
CA MET A 7 3.90 10.19 5.46
C MET A 7 4.82 9.05 5.87
N ARG A 8 6.15 9.25 5.83
CA ARG A 8 7.12 8.22 6.25
C ARG A 8 7.04 7.95 7.76
N ILE A 9 6.92 9.01 8.56
CA ILE A 9 6.75 8.88 10.02
C ILE A 9 5.38 8.28 10.35
N THR A 10 4.31 8.69 9.67
CA THR A 10 2.97 8.16 9.90
C THR A 10 2.87 6.67 9.53
N LEU A 11 3.50 6.24 8.44
CA LEU A 11 3.56 4.82 8.05
C LEU A 11 4.34 3.98 9.08
N GLY A 12 5.48 4.49 9.56
CA GLY A 12 6.24 3.83 10.63
C GLY A 12 5.48 3.76 11.95
N LEU A 13 4.84 4.86 12.37
CA LEU A 13 4.07 4.93 13.60
C LEU A 13 2.80 4.07 13.52
N ALA A 14 2.11 4.05 12.38
CA ALA A 14 0.98 3.17 12.13
C ALA A 14 1.40 1.69 12.19
N GLY A 15 2.56 1.34 11.62
CA GLY A 15 3.11 -0.01 11.71
C GLY A 15 3.39 -0.45 13.14
N VAL A 16 4.04 0.40 13.94
CA VAL A 16 4.28 0.12 15.37
C VAL A 16 2.95 -0.03 16.13
N LEU A 17 1.96 0.81 15.85
CA LEU A 17 0.64 0.74 16.50
C LEU A 17 -0.08 -0.57 16.16
N ILE A 18 -0.05 -1.01 14.89
CA ILE A 18 -0.62 -2.28 14.44
C ILE A 18 0.04 -3.47 15.15
N VAL A 19 1.38 -3.46 15.24
CA VAL A 19 2.14 -4.49 15.97
C VAL A 19 1.71 -4.54 17.43
N LEU A 20 1.65 -3.39 18.13
CA LEU A 20 1.25 -3.34 19.53
C LEU A 20 -0.18 -3.84 19.74
N ALA A 21 -1.11 -3.44 18.86
CA ALA A 21 -2.49 -3.93 18.89
C ALA A 21 -2.55 -5.47 18.70
N SER A 22 -1.73 -6.04 17.83
CA SER A 22 -1.65 -7.49 17.61
C SER A 22 -1.17 -8.26 18.84
N VAL A 23 -0.15 -7.73 19.53
CA VAL A 23 0.40 -8.34 20.75
C VAL A 23 -0.62 -8.28 21.88
N LEU A 24 -1.29 -7.13 22.07
CA LEU A 24 -2.34 -6.97 23.05
C LEU A 24 -3.53 -7.91 22.79
N ALA A 25 -3.95 -8.06 21.53
CA ALA A 25 -5.02 -8.99 21.15
C ALA A 25 -4.64 -10.45 21.43
N SER A 26 -3.38 -10.85 21.15
CA SER A 26 -2.88 -12.19 21.45
C SER A 26 -2.85 -12.50 22.95
N ILE A 27 -2.36 -11.55 23.76
CA ILE A 27 -2.35 -11.68 25.22
C ILE A 27 -3.80 -11.78 25.75
N GLY A 28 -4.71 -10.95 25.24
CA GLY A 28 -6.13 -11.01 25.59
C GLY A 28 -6.78 -12.36 25.25
N PHE A 29 -6.43 -12.95 24.11
CA PHE A 29 -6.93 -14.27 23.71
C PHE A 29 -6.46 -15.36 24.69
N TRP A 30 -5.18 -15.37 25.04
CA TRP A 30 -4.65 -16.31 26.03
C TRP A 30 -5.15 -16.06 27.46
N SER A 31 -5.54 -14.83 27.79
CA SER A 31 -6.17 -14.51 29.07
C SER A 31 -7.49 -15.26 29.27
N TYR A 32 -8.23 -15.57 28.20
CA TYR A 32 -9.46 -16.36 28.29
C TYR A 32 -9.17 -17.83 28.68
N LEU A 33 -7.98 -18.34 28.35
CA LEU A 33 -7.57 -19.72 28.59
C LEU A 33 -6.91 -19.95 29.96
N ASN A 34 -6.89 -18.94 30.86
CA ASN A 34 -6.32 -19.01 32.22
C ASN A 34 -4.89 -19.59 32.28
N LEU A 35 -4.07 -19.31 31.26
CA LEU A 35 -2.68 -19.78 31.24
C LEU A 35 -1.74 -18.77 31.90
N PRO A 36 -0.76 -19.24 32.68
CA PRO A 36 0.14 -18.37 33.43
C PRO A 36 1.03 -17.59 32.46
N ILE A 37 0.90 -16.26 32.51
CA ILE A 37 1.77 -15.34 31.78
C ILE A 37 3.13 -15.34 32.49
N THR A 38 4.18 -15.73 31.78
CA THR A 38 5.54 -15.64 32.31
C THR A 38 6.16 -14.28 32.00
N LEU A 39 7.04 -13.81 32.87
CA LEU A 39 7.66 -12.48 32.74
C LEU A 39 8.51 -12.35 31.46
N ILE A 40 9.07 -13.47 30.99
CA ILE A 40 9.84 -13.57 29.73
C ILE A 40 8.96 -13.28 28.50
N ILE A 41 7.71 -13.75 28.50
CA ILE A 41 6.77 -13.56 27.37
C ILE A 41 6.43 -12.08 27.20
N VAL A 42 6.16 -11.39 28.31
CA VAL A 42 5.79 -9.97 28.30
C VAL A 42 6.95 -9.09 27.85
N GLU A 43 8.18 -9.49 28.14
CA GLU A 43 9.38 -8.74 27.73
C GLU A 43 9.78 -9.04 26.28
N VAL A 44 9.91 -10.31 25.89
CA VAL A 44 10.55 -10.68 24.62
C VAL A 44 9.60 -10.68 23.42
N ILE A 45 8.33 -11.07 23.60
CA ILE A 45 7.38 -11.19 22.47
C ILE A 45 7.11 -9.85 21.78
N PRO A 46 6.93 -8.72 22.49
CA PRO A 46 6.77 -7.43 21.83
C PRO A 46 7.93 -7.08 20.91
N PHE A 47 9.18 -7.31 21.33
CA PHE A 47 10.35 -7.04 20.49
C PHE A 47 10.44 -7.99 19.30
N LEU A 48 10.13 -9.27 19.51
CA LEU A 48 10.14 -10.29 18.47
C LEU A 48 9.09 -10.00 17.39
N VAL A 49 7.85 -9.72 17.78
CA VAL A 49 6.75 -9.44 16.84
C VAL A 49 6.99 -8.09 16.16
N LEU A 50 7.57 -7.11 16.85
CA LEU A 50 7.93 -5.83 16.26
C LEU A 50 9.04 -5.98 15.22
N ALA A 51 10.08 -6.78 15.47
CA ALA A 51 11.14 -7.04 14.49
C ALA A 51 10.57 -7.64 13.20
N ILE A 52 9.69 -8.65 13.31
CA ILE A 52 9.07 -9.32 12.16
C ILE A 52 8.06 -8.41 11.44
N GLY A 53 7.18 -7.76 12.20
CA GLY A 53 6.13 -6.90 11.63
C GLY A 53 6.69 -5.69 10.88
N VAL A 54 7.77 -5.11 11.39
CA VAL A 54 8.44 -3.95 10.79
C VAL A 54 9.14 -4.31 9.48
N ASP A 55 9.76 -5.50 9.35
CA ASP A 55 10.38 -5.96 8.10
C ASP A 55 9.35 -6.04 6.95
N ASN A 56 8.19 -6.65 7.22
CA ASN A 56 7.13 -6.78 6.22
C ASN A 56 6.55 -5.40 5.80
N ILE A 57 6.52 -4.42 6.70
CA ILE A 57 6.08 -3.04 6.40
C ILE A 57 7.15 -2.26 5.63
N PHE A 58 8.43 -2.43 5.98
CA PHE A 58 9.52 -1.77 5.26
C PHE A 58 9.61 -2.24 3.82
N ILE A 59 9.43 -3.54 3.54
CA ILE A 59 9.37 -4.08 2.17
C ILE A 59 8.24 -3.41 1.37
N LEU A 60 7.06 -3.31 1.96
CA LEU A 60 5.89 -2.66 1.34
C LEU A 60 6.17 -1.19 1.02
N VAL A 61 6.68 -0.44 2.00
CA VAL A 61 6.96 1.00 1.84
C VAL A 61 8.06 1.23 0.80
N HIS A 62 9.11 0.41 0.82
CA HIS A 62 10.22 0.53 -0.13
C HIS A 62 9.76 0.34 -1.57
N GLU A 63 8.97 -0.71 -1.82
CA GLU A 63 8.48 -1.02 -3.16
C GLU A 63 7.46 0.00 -3.65
N PHE A 64 6.61 0.51 -2.74
CA PHE A 64 5.69 1.61 -3.05
C PHE A 64 6.44 2.89 -3.41
N GLU A 65 7.44 3.27 -2.63
CA GLU A 65 8.25 4.46 -2.89
C GLU A 65 9.02 4.34 -4.21
N HIS A 66 9.58 3.17 -4.49
CA HIS A 66 10.26 2.90 -5.76
C HIS A 66 9.32 3.02 -6.97
N SER A 67 8.12 2.47 -6.84
CA SER A 67 7.09 2.53 -7.89
C SER A 67 6.56 3.94 -8.10
N HIS A 68 6.34 4.68 -7.01
CA HIS A 68 5.91 6.08 -7.04
C HIS A 68 6.96 7.00 -7.68
N ASN A 69 8.23 6.85 -7.28
CA ASN A 69 9.33 7.63 -7.85
C ASN A 69 9.51 7.37 -9.35
N ARG A 70 9.37 6.11 -9.79
CA ARG A 70 9.38 5.76 -11.21
C ARG A 70 8.27 6.47 -11.97
N SER A 71 7.04 6.43 -11.44
CA SER A 71 5.90 7.12 -12.05
C SER A 71 6.13 8.64 -12.16
N ILE A 72 6.68 9.28 -11.12
CA ILE A 72 6.99 10.73 -11.17
C ILE A 72 8.01 11.03 -12.26
N ASN A 73 9.04 10.21 -12.42
CA ASN A 73 10.06 10.41 -13.45
C ASN A 73 9.47 10.30 -14.87
N ASP A 74 8.60 9.32 -15.10
CA ASP A 74 7.89 9.15 -16.38
C ASP A 74 6.97 10.35 -16.68
N ILE A 75 6.24 10.85 -15.67
CA ILE A 75 5.39 12.05 -15.79
C ILE A 75 6.23 13.28 -16.13
N ASN A 76 7.36 13.48 -15.45
CA ASN A 76 8.21 14.64 -15.69
C ASN A 76 8.75 14.64 -17.13
N LEU A 77 9.11 13.46 -17.64
CA LEU A 77 9.54 13.28 -19.02
C LEU A 77 8.38 13.55 -20.01
N LEU A 78 7.18 13.01 -19.74
CA LEU A 78 6.01 13.23 -20.60
C LEU A 78 5.57 14.70 -20.60
N LYS A 79 5.57 15.36 -19.44
CA LYS A 79 5.31 16.79 -19.31
C LYS A 79 6.29 17.61 -20.14
N HIS A 80 7.59 17.27 -20.11
CA HIS A 80 8.58 17.94 -20.92
C HIS A 80 8.33 17.76 -22.43
N TYR A 81 8.03 16.53 -22.87
CA TYR A 81 7.71 16.23 -24.26
C TYR A 81 6.47 16.99 -24.76
N ILE A 82 5.42 17.06 -23.95
CA ILE A 82 4.15 17.67 -24.34
C ILE A 82 4.23 19.19 -24.31
N HIS A 83 4.93 19.77 -23.33
CA HIS A 83 5.18 21.21 -23.32
C HIS A 83 5.95 21.66 -24.57
N GLN A 84 6.89 20.83 -25.03
CA GLN A 84 7.59 21.07 -26.30
C GLN A 84 6.65 20.98 -27.50
N TYR A 85 5.82 19.93 -27.58
CA TYR A 85 4.84 19.77 -28.65
C TYR A 85 3.83 20.93 -28.71
N ASN A 86 3.33 21.39 -27.56
CA ASN A 86 2.33 22.45 -27.53
C ASN A 86 2.94 23.80 -27.94
N ASN A 87 4.20 24.07 -27.56
CA ASN A 87 4.95 25.23 -28.05
C ASN A 87 5.12 25.23 -29.57
N ASP A 88 5.46 24.08 -30.16
CA ASP A 88 5.61 23.95 -31.62
C ASP A 88 4.27 24.19 -32.35
N ASN A 89 3.15 23.71 -31.79
CA ASN A 89 1.82 23.96 -32.35
C ASN A 89 1.37 25.42 -32.17
N LYS A 90 1.69 26.05 -31.04
CA LYS A 90 1.43 27.47 -30.79
C LYS A 90 2.16 28.34 -31.82
N GLN A 91 3.39 27.98 -32.19
CA GLN A 91 4.16 28.68 -33.21
C GLN A 91 3.60 28.50 -34.63
N LYS A 92 3.10 27.30 -34.97
CA LYS A 92 2.35 27.06 -36.22
C LYS A 92 1.06 27.87 -36.29
N ASN A 93 0.29 27.91 -35.20
CA ASN A 93 -0.92 28.72 -35.13
C ASN A 93 -0.61 30.22 -35.27
N HIS A 94 0.47 30.71 -34.65
CA HIS A 94 0.86 32.12 -34.76
C HIS A 94 1.26 32.53 -36.21
N SER A 95 1.78 31.60 -37.01
CA SER A 95 2.06 31.83 -38.44
C SER A 95 0.77 31.91 -39.28
N ASN A 96 -0.30 31.24 -38.84
CA ASN A 96 -1.62 31.31 -39.48
C ASN A 96 -2.44 32.52 -38.99
N SER A 97 -2.20 32.98 -37.75
CA SER A 97 -2.97 34.06 -37.09
C SER A 97 -2.65 35.48 -37.58
N SER A 98 -1.64 35.69 -38.43
CA SER A 98 -1.41 37.03 -39.05
C SER A 98 -2.54 37.48 -39.98
N THR A 99 -3.58 36.67 -40.18
CA THR A 99 -4.72 37.00 -41.06
C THR A 99 -6.06 37.24 -40.36
N LEU A 100 -6.23 37.05 -39.04
CA LEU A 100 -7.52 37.40 -38.40
C LEU A 100 -7.45 37.76 -36.89
N ASN A 101 -7.69 39.06 -36.63
CA ASN A 101 -8.67 39.64 -35.71
C ASN A 101 -8.63 39.35 -34.20
N LEU A 102 -8.18 40.38 -33.47
CA LEU A 102 -8.83 41.05 -32.33
C LEU A 102 -10.12 40.40 -31.76
N THR A 103 -10.01 39.39 -30.89
CA THR A 103 -11.02 39.04 -29.85
C THR A 103 -10.48 38.09 -28.75
N GLN A 104 -9.25 37.58 -28.83
CA GLN A 104 -8.81 36.41 -28.05
C GLN A 104 -8.34 36.65 -26.61
N ASN A 105 -8.24 37.89 -26.12
CA ASN A 105 -7.50 38.16 -24.88
C ASN A 105 -8.18 37.71 -23.57
N GLU A 106 -9.49 37.45 -23.54
CA GLU A 106 -10.18 36.91 -22.35
C GLU A 106 -10.46 35.39 -22.44
N GLN A 107 -10.39 34.78 -23.63
CA GLN A 107 -10.58 33.33 -23.81
C GLN A 107 -9.29 32.52 -23.63
N ASN A 108 -8.12 33.13 -23.88
CA ASN A 108 -6.82 32.46 -23.71
C ASN A 108 -6.58 31.95 -22.27
N HIS A 109 -7.14 32.59 -21.24
CA HIS A 109 -6.95 32.15 -19.85
C HIS A 109 -7.83 30.94 -19.47
N TYR A 110 -8.97 30.77 -20.15
CA TYR A 110 -9.87 29.62 -19.95
C TYR A 110 -9.39 28.41 -20.78
N ASP A 111 -8.95 28.63 -22.03
CA ASP A 111 -8.46 27.57 -22.91
C ASP A 111 -7.12 26.93 -22.45
N ASP A 112 -6.19 27.71 -21.88
CA ASP A 112 -4.91 27.18 -21.36
C ASP A 112 -5.12 26.30 -20.10
N GLN A 113 -6.09 26.62 -19.24
CA GLN A 113 -6.43 25.79 -18.08
C GLN A 113 -7.16 24.50 -18.50
N ASP A 114 -8.07 24.58 -19.47
CA ASP A 114 -8.83 23.40 -19.92
C ASP A 114 -7.95 22.39 -20.67
N GLN A 115 -6.97 22.82 -21.46
CA GLN A 115 -6.02 21.89 -22.08
C GLN A 115 -5.10 21.21 -21.05
N LEU A 116 -4.67 21.94 -20.02
CA LEU A 116 -3.86 21.40 -18.94
C LEU A 116 -4.65 20.40 -18.07
N ASN A 117 -5.92 20.70 -17.79
CA ASN A 117 -6.82 19.80 -17.05
C ASN A 117 -7.14 18.53 -17.84
N ASN A 118 -7.46 18.65 -19.14
CA ASN A 118 -7.71 17.50 -20.02
C ASN A 118 -6.48 16.58 -20.13
N PHE A 119 -5.27 17.14 -20.02
CA PHE A 119 -4.02 16.39 -20.01
C PHE A 119 -3.62 15.82 -18.62
N ASN A 120 -3.96 16.50 -17.52
CA ASN A 120 -3.64 16.02 -16.18
C ASN A 120 -4.46 14.78 -15.80
N GLU A 121 -5.68 14.63 -16.32
CA GLU A 121 -6.53 13.45 -16.10
C GLU A 121 -5.87 12.13 -16.56
N PRO A 122 -5.38 11.98 -17.80
CA PRO A 122 -4.70 10.75 -18.23
C PRO A 122 -3.36 10.52 -17.52
N ILE A 123 -2.61 11.59 -17.21
CA ILE A 123 -1.40 11.49 -16.37
C ILE A 123 -1.75 10.86 -15.02
N LYS A 124 -2.81 11.37 -14.39
CA LYS A 124 -3.23 10.92 -13.07
C LYS A 124 -3.70 9.47 -13.10
N GLN A 125 -4.51 9.09 -14.08
CA GLN A 125 -4.94 7.70 -14.28
C GLN A 125 -3.73 6.78 -14.47
N LEU A 126 -2.72 7.19 -15.24
CA LEU A 126 -1.49 6.41 -15.43
C LEU A 126 -0.75 6.19 -14.10
N VAL A 127 -0.64 7.19 -13.23
CA VAL A 127 -0.02 7.03 -11.91
C VAL A 127 -0.79 6.02 -11.07
N GLU A 128 -2.12 6.16 -11.03
CA GLU A 128 -2.99 5.29 -10.25
C GLU A 128 -2.91 3.83 -10.74
N ASP A 129 -2.93 3.62 -12.06
CA ASP A 129 -2.78 2.29 -12.66
C ASP A 129 -1.41 1.66 -12.35
N ARG A 130 -0.33 2.44 -12.38
CA ARG A 130 1.01 1.96 -12.05
C ARG A 130 1.16 1.59 -10.57
N ILE A 131 0.56 2.38 -9.69
CA ILE A 131 0.54 2.08 -8.26
C ILE A 131 -0.26 0.80 -8.00
N ALA A 132 -1.42 0.64 -8.64
CA ALA A 132 -2.25 -0.55 -8.53
C ALA A 132 -1.55 -1.81 -9.09
N GLU A 133 -0.87 -1.69 -10.22
CA GLU A 133 -0.08 -2.78 -10.83
C GLU A 133 1.05 -3.24 -9.90
N SER A 134 1.81 -2.29 -9.34
CA SER A 134 2.88 -2.59 -8.39
C SER A 134 2.35 -3.28 -7.13
N MET A 135 1.30 -2.74 -6.51
CA MET A 135 0.67 -3.34 -5.33
C MET A 135 0.11 -4.74 -5.61
N GLY A 136 -0.43 -4.95 -6.82
CA GLY A 136 -0.93 -6.24 -7.28
C GLY A 136 0.17 -7.30 -7.42
N SER A 137 1.42 -6.91 -7.69
CA SER A 137 2.57 -7.82 -7.77
C SER A 137 3.21 -8.11 -6.41
N VAL A 138 3.10 -7.19 -5.45
CA VAL A 138 3.88 -7.23 -4.19
C VAL A 138 3.07 -7.82 -3.04
N GLY A 139 1.75 -7.63 -3.07
CA GLY A 139 0.83 -8.19 -2.09
C GLY A 139 1.01 -9.70 -1.85
N PRO A 140 1.01 -10.55 -2.90
CA PRO A 140 1.17 -12.00 -2.75
C PRO A 140 2.49 -12.41 -2.08
N SER A 141 3.58 -11.71 -2.38
CA SER A 141 4.90 -11.98 -1.81
C SER A 141 4.92 -11.72 -0.31
N ILE A 142 4.32 -10.61 0.13
CA ILE A 142 4.18 -10.29 1.57
C ILE A 142 3.33 -11.35 2.28
N LEU A 143 2.21 -11.76 1.69
CA LEU A 143 1.37 -12.82 2.26
C LEU A 143 2.12 -14.14 2.40
N LEU A 144 2.92 -14.51 1.41
CA LEU A 144 3.70 -15.74 1.41
C LEU A 144 4.80 -15.71 2.49
N THR A 145 5.49 -14.58 2.64
CA THR A 145 6.51 -14.39 3.70
C THR A 145 5.89 -14.54 5.08
N SER A 146 4.83 -13.78 5.39
CA SER A 146 4.19 -13.84 6.71
C SER A 146 3.56 -15.20 7.02
N LEU A 147 3.05 -15.89 5.99
CA LEU A 147 2.56 -17.27 6.14
C LEU A 147 3.71 -18.23 6.48
N SER A 148 4.86 -18.11 5.81
CA SER A 148 6.05 -18.91 6.10
C SER A 148 6.59 -18.65 7.51
N GLU A 149 6.60 -17.40 7.98
CA GLU A 149 6.99 -17.04 9.34
C GLU A 149 6.06 -17.68 10.38
N SER A 150 4.75 -17.62 10.16
CA SER A 150 3.76 -18.26 11.03
C SER A 150 3.98 -19.77 11.14
N VAL A 151 4.21 -20.45 10.02
CA VAL A 151 4.50 -21.89 9.99
C VAL A 151 5.82 -22.21 10.71
N ALA A 152 6.86 -21.40 10.52
CA ALA A 152 8.14 -21.58 11.20
C ALA A 152 8.02 -21.50 12.73
N PHE A 153 7.27 -20.52 13.25
CA PHE A 153 7.02 -20.40 14.69
C PHE A 153 6.15 -21.52 15.24
N PHE A 154 5.16 -21.99 14.46
CA PHE A 154 4.35 -23.13 14.83
C PHE A 154 5.17 -24.42 14.89
N CYS A 155 6.09 -24.63 13.95
CA CYS A 155 7.09 -25.72 14.03
C CYS A 155 7.99 -25.58 15.26
N GLY A 156 8.36 -24.36 15.66
CA GLY A 156 9.11 -24.08 16.88
C GLY A 156 8.41 -24.57 18.16
N ALA A 157 7.08 -24.56 18.20
CA ALA A 157 6.29 -25.08 19.32
C ALA A 157 6.35 -26.60 19.49
N LEU A 158 6.75 -27.35 18.46
CA LEU A 158 6.91 -28.81 18.55
C LEU A 158 8.09 -29.23 19.44
N THR A 159 9.00 -28.30 19.75
CA THR A 159 10.14 -28.50 20.65
C THR A 159 9.74 -29.15 21.98
N THR A 160 10.56 -30.08 22.47
CA THR A 160 10.33 -30.88 23.68
C THR A 160 10.58 -30.12 24.99
N MET A 161 11.30 -28.99 24.95
CA MET A 161 11.52 -28.11 26.10
C MET A 161 10.24 -27.31 26.43
N PRO A 162 9.58 -27.54 27.58
CA PRO A 162 8.27 -26.96 27.89
C PRO A 162 8.29 -25.43 27.93
N ALA A 163 9.37 -24.82 28.45
CA ALA A 163 9.53 -23.37 28.49
C ALA A 163 9.56 -22.73 27.10
N VAL A 164 10.26 -23.36 26.15
CA VAL A 164 10.36 -22.88 24.76
C VAL A 164 9.05 -23.12 24.01
N ARG A 165 8.38 -24.23 24.29
CA ARG A 165 7.08 -24.56 23.68
C ARG A 165 6.00 -23.52 24.01
N VAL A 166 5.83 -23.13 25.28
CA VAL A 166 4.85 -22.07 25.62
C VAL A 166 5.26 -20.73 25.02
N PHE A 167 6.53 -20.36 25.06
CA PHE A 167 7.01 -19.14 24.39
C PHE A 167 6.66 -19.14 22.89
N ALA A 168 6.94 -20.25 22.20
CA ALA A 168 6.67 -20.40 20.77
C ALA A 168 5.18 -20.38 20.44
N LEU A 169 4.31 -20.97 21.27
CA LEU A 169 2.85 -20.92 21.08
C LEU A 169 2.29 -19.51 21.22
N TYR A 170 2.77 -18.74 22.20
CA TYR A 170 2.36 -17.34 22.37
C TYR A 170 2.87 -16.47 21.21
N ALA A 171 4.12 -16.66 20.77
CA ALA A 171 4.68 -15.97 19.62
C ALA A 171 3.94 -16.32 18.33
N ALA A 172 3.65 -17.60 18.08
CA ALA A 172 2.91 -18.05 16.90
C ALA A 172 1.52 -17.41 16.83
N MET A 173 0.78 -17.37 17.94
CA MET A 173 -0.53 -16.69 17.99
C MET A 173 -0.41 -15.18 17.76
N ALA A 174 0.60 -14.52 18.33
CA ALA A 174 0.82 -13.10 18.10
C ALA A 174 1.18 -12.80 16.64
N ILE A 175 1.99 -13.64 16.01
CA ILE A 175 2.36 -13.52 14.59
C ILE A 175 1.16 -13.78 13.68
N VAL A 176 0.28 -14.73 14.03
CA VAL A 176 -0.97 -14.95 13.29
C VAL A 176 -1.88 -13.71 13.36
N PHE A 177 -2.07 -13.12 14.54
CA PHE A 177 -2.84 -11.89 14.65
C PHE A 177 -2.16 -10.70 13.96
N ASN A 178 -0.83 -10.61 14.01
CA ASN A 178 -0.07 -9.62 13.27
C ASN A 178 -0.28 -9.79 11.76
N PHE A 179 -0.22 -11.02 11.24
CA PHE A 179 -0.50 -11.33 9.84
C PHE A 179 -1.92 -10.92 9.43
N LEU A 180 -2.93 -11.27 10.24
CA LEU A 180 -4.31 -10.88 9.97
C LEU A 180 -4.45 -9.36 9.93
N LEU A 181 -3.96 -8.66 10.96
CA LEU A 181 -3.99 -7.20 11.01
C LEU A 181 -3.19 -6.55 9.88
N GLN A 182 -2.11 -7.19 9.42
CA GLN A 182 -1.29 -6.74 8.31
C GLN A 182 -2.01 -6.87 6.97
N ILE A 183 -2.79 -7.94 6.75
CA ILE A 183 -3.71 -8.05 5.60
C ILE A 183 -4.75 -6.94 5.64
N PHE A 184 -5.39 -6.70 6.79
CA PHE A 184 -6.37 -5.63 6.94
C PHE A 184 -5.76 -4.25 6.73
N ALA A 185 -4.55 -4.02 7.23
CA ALA A 185 -3.81 -2.78 7.05
C ALA A 185 -3.41 -2.56 5.58
N PHE A 186 -2.99 -3.61 4.86
CA PHE A 186 -2.70 -3.56 3.43
C PHE A 186 -3.93 -3.16 2.62
N VAL A 187 -5.07 -3.82 2.89
CA VAL A 187 -6.35 -3.50 2.24
C VAL A 187 -6.82 -2.10 2.61
N ALA A 188 -6.65 -1.69 3.87
CA ALA A 188 -6.99 -0.34 4.33
C ALA A 188 -6.11 0.72 3.66
N LEU A 189 -4.80 0.46 3.46
CA LEU A 189 -3.90 1.34 2.72
C LEU A 189 -4.34 1.47 1.26
N LEU A 190 -4.64 0.38 0.57
CA LEU A 190 -5.17 0.43 -0.80
C LEU A 190 -6.49 1.19 -0.89
N THR A 191 -7.37 0.97 0.08
CA THR A 191 -8.68 1.64 0.15
C THR A 191 -8.51 3.13 0.46
N LEU A 192 -7.59 3.48 1.36
CA LEU A 192 -7.29 4.87 1.74
C LEU A 192 -6.60 5.63 0.60
N ASP A 193 -5.71 4.96 -0.14
CA ASP A 193 -5.04 5.52 -1.32
C ASP A 193 -6.07 5.79 -2.44
N GLY A 194 -7.00 4.86 -2.68
CA GLY A 194 -8.16 5.08 -3.56
C GLY A 194 -9.17 6.12 -3.02
N ARG A 195 -9.16 6.38 -1.71
CA ARG A 195 -10.07 7.33 -1.04
C ARG A 195 -9.76 8.79 -1.33
N ARG A 196 -8.78 9.09 -2.18
CA ARG A 196 -8.62 10.44 -2.73
C ARG A 196 -9.73 10.82 -3.73
N TYR A 197 -10.68 9.91 -4.06
CA TYR A 197 -11.78 10.17 -5.02
C TYR A 197 -13.23 9.97 -4.58
N VAL A 198 -13.55 9.15 -3.57
CA VAL A 198 -14.97 8.98 -3.14
C VAL A 198 -15.08 8.78 -1.63
N ASN A 199 -16.11 9.44 -1.08
CA ASN A 199 -16.44 9.55 0.33
C ASN A 199 -17.02 8.25 0.94
N VAL A 200 -16.44 7.91 2.10
CA VAL A 200 -17.00 7.38 3.35
C VAL A 200 -17.58 5.95 3.46
N THR A 201 -16.75 5.09 4.06
CA THR A 201 -17.04 4.25 5.25
C THR A 201 -17.97 3.03 5.15
N ASP A 202 -18.79 2.86 4.12
CA ASP A 202 -19.68 1.66 4.01
C ASP A 202 -19.02 0.42 3.37
N LEU A 203 -17.81 0.55 2.83
CA LEU A 203 -17.17 -0.48 1.99
C LEU A 203 -16.08 -1.31 2.72
N ILE A 204 -15.88 -1.10 4.03
CA ILE A 204 -14.75 -1.71 4.76
C ILE A 204 -15.05 -3.17 5.18
N ILE A 205 -16.32 -3.57 5.24
CA ILE A 205 -16.72 -4.94 5.63
C ILE A 205 -17.22 -5.75 4.43
N GLN A 206 -17.95 -5.15 3.49
CA GLN A 206 -18.57 -5.87 2.37
C GLN A 206 -17.57 -6.28 1.26
N LEU A 207 -16.49 -5.53 1.07
CA LEU A 207 -15.54 -5.72 -0.05
C LEU A 207 -14.39 -6.69 0.30
N SER A 208 -14.11 -6.87 1.59
CA SER A 208 -13.03 -7.71 2.13
C SER A 208 -13.18 -9.18 1.70
N ILE A 209 -14.43 -9.66 1.63
CA ILE A 209 -14.76 -11.02 1.14
C ILE A 209 -14.78 -11.06 -0.39
N TYR A 210 -15.29 -10.02 -1.04
CA TYR A 210 -15.52 -9.99 -2.49
C TYR A 210 -14.21 -9.90 -3.31
N VAL A 211 -13.24 -9.11 -2.85
CA VAL A 211 -11.91 -8.99 -3.49
C VAL A 211 -11.08 -10.25 -3.24
N CYS A 212 -11.16 -10.87 -2.06
CA CYS A 212 -10.49 -12.14 -1.79
C CYS A 212 -10.96 -13.25 -2.75
N ILE A 213 -12.27 -13.32 -3.02
CA ILE A 213 -12.85 -14.25 -3.99
C ILE A 213 -12.45 -13.90 -5.44
N ARG A 214 -12.35 -12.61 -5.80
CA ARG A 214 -11.95 -12.19 -7.16
C ARG A 214 -10.46 -12.38 -7.43
N TYR A 215 -9.61 -12.18 -6.43
CA TYR A 215 -8.15 -12.36 -6.53
C TYR A 215 -7.78 -13.84 -6.71
N LEU A 216 -8.46 -14.76 -6.00
CA LEU A 216 -8.34 -16.20 -6.25
C LEU A 216 -8.82 -16.60 -7.66
N SER A 217 -9.84 -15.90 -8.17
CA SER A 217 -10.38 -16.14 -9.51
C SER A 217 -9.50 -15.60 -10.64
N TYR A 218 -8.65 -14.60 -10.40
CA TYR A 218 -7.73 -14.06 -11.41
C TYR A 218 -6.48 -14.94 -11.58
N ASN A 219 -5.93 -15.47 -10.47
CA ASN A 219 -4.79 -16.39 -10.52
C ASN A 219 -5.12 -17.70 -11.28
N LYS A 220 -6.38 -18.15 -11.21
CA LYS A 220 -6.85 -19.33 -11.96
C LYS A 220 -6.82 -19.13 -13.49
N SER A 221 -6.89 -17.90 -13.97
CA SER A 221 -6.86 -17.57 -15.41
C SER A 221 -5.44 -17.45 -15.99
N ALA A 222 -4.43 -17.18 -15.15
CA ALA A 222 -3.03 -17.10 -15.58
C ALA A 222 -2.35 -18.48 -15.66
N VAL A 223 -2.72 -19.42 -14.77
CA VAL A 223 -2.14 -20.78 -14.75
C VAL A 223 -2.71 -21.68 -15.87
N GLN A 224 -3.85 -21.34 -16.46
CA GLN A 224 -4.47 -22.13 -17.54
C GLN A 224 -3.94 -21.78 -18.95
N SER A 225 -3.07 -20.75 -19.08
CA SER A 225 -2.51 -20.29 -20.36
C SER A 225 -1.01 -20.60 -20.55
N CYS A 226 -0.42 -21.42 -19.67
CA CYS A 226 0.88 -22.07 -19.87
C CYS A 226 0.67 -23.59 -19.89
#